data_AF-A0A659XXN7-F1
#
_entry.id   AF-A0A659XXN7-F1
#
_cell.length_a   1.000
_cell.length_b   1.000
_cell.length_c   1.000
_cell.angle_alpha   90.00
_cell.angle_beta   90.00
_cell.angle_gamma   90.00
#
_symmetry.space_group_name_H-M   'P 1'
#
loop_
_entity.id
_entity.type
_entity.pdbx_description
1 polymer ?
#
loop_
_entity_poly.entity_id
_entity_poly.type
_entity_poly.pdbx_seq_one_letter_code
_entity_poly.pdbx_strand_id
1 'polypeptide(L)' 'DHRLNSRTVYMNPISRFIYWNMNYHVEHHMFPMVPYHALPKLHELIKHDLPAPTPSILAGYREMIPAFLR' A
#
# COMPACT_ATOMS: atom_id res chain seq x y z
N ASP A 1 2.60 9.86 11.71
CA ASP A 1 1.49 9.00 11.28
C ASP A 1 1.88 8.31 9.98
N HIS A 2 1.94 6.97 9.96
CA HIS A 2 2.31 6.20 8.76
C HIS A 2 1.35 6.43 7.60
N ARG A 3 0.09 6.82 7.87
CA ARG A 3 -0.91 7.15 6.85
C ARG A 3 -0.58 8.40 6.04
N LEU A 4 0.32 9.26 6.53
CA LEU A 4 0.74 10.45 5.79
C LEU A 4 1.86 10.14 4.78
N ASN A 5 2.74 9.19 5.10
CA ASN A 5 3.98 8.93 4.35
C ASN A 5 4.00 7.57 3.65
N SER A 6 3.02 6.70 3.92
CA SER A 6 2.88 5.39 3.31
C SER A 6 1.52 5.24 2.64
N ARG A 7 1.45 4.38 1.63
CA ARG A 7 0.25 4.14 0.83
C ARG A 7 0.07 2.66 0.55
N THR A 8 -1.19 2.23 0.48
CA THR A 8 -1.57 0.97 -0.16
C THR A 8 -1.68 1.21 -1.66
N VAL A 9 -1.11 0.34 -2.48
CA VAL A 9 -1.24 0.37 -3.93
C VAL A 9 -1.94 -0.90 -4.39
N TYR A 10 -2.99 -0.77 -5.19
CA TYR A 10 -3.62 -1.94 -5.81
C TYR A 10 -2.79 -2.43 -6.99
N MET A 11 -2.62 -3.76 -7.02
CA MET A 11 -1.75 -4.47 -7.95
C MET A 11 -2.45 -5.73 -8.43
N ASN A 12 -2.12 -6.17 -9.65
CA ASN A 12 -2.59 -7.44 -10.19
C ASN A 12 -2.01 -8.62 -9.38
N PRO A 13 -2.61 -9.83 -9.47
CA PRO A 13 -2.18 -10.99 -8.68
C PRO A 13 -0.70 -11.38 -8.85
N ILE A 14 -0.15 -11.24 -10.06
CA ILE A 14 1.26 -11.58 -10.35
C ILE A 14 2.19 -10.61 -9.61
N SER A 15 1.95 -9.31 -9.74
CA SER A 15 2.73 -8.29 -9.02
C SER A 15 2.60 -8.44 -7.51
N ARG A 16 1.41 -8.77 -6.99
CA ARG A 16 1.21 -9.05 -5.56
C ARG A 16 1.98 -10.29 -5.10
N PHE A 17 2.07 -11.32 -5.92
CA PHE A 17 2.86 -12.51 -5.61
C PHE A 17 4.36 -12.18 -5.54
N ILE A 18 4.90 -11.52 -6.58
CA ILE A 18 6.31 -11.13 -6.66
C ILE A 18 6.68 -10.19 -5.51
N TYR A 19 5.79 -9.25 -5.18
CA TYR A 19 6.01 -8.27 -4.13
C TYR A 19 5.54 -8.75 -2.76
N TRP A 20 5.21 -10.04 -2.60
CA TRP A 20 4.77 -10.64 -1.35
C TRP A 20 3.66 -9.85 -0.63
N ASN A 21 2.65 -9.38 -1.34
CA ASN A 21 1.60 -8.50 -0.80
C ASN A 21 2.11 -7.24 -0.08
N MET A 22 3.36 -6.81 -0.30
CA MET A 22 3.91 -5.58 0.28
C MET A 22 3.37 -4.31 -0.35
N ASN A 23 2.47 -4.46 -1.31
CA ASN A 23 1.64 -3.39 -1.84
C ASN A 23 0.67 -2.83 -0.77
N TYR A 24 0.40 -3.59 0.29
CA TYR A 24 -0.24 -3.16 1.53
C TYR A 24 0.80 -2.55 2.49
N HIS A 25 1.43 -1.46 2.04
CA HIS A 25 2.62 -0.93 2.69
C HIS A 25 2.28 -0.14 3.97
N VAL A 26 1.21 0.66 3.96
CA VAL A 26 0.78 1.39 5.16
C VAL A 26 0.33 0.44 6.26
N GLU A 27 -0.30 -0.68 5.89
CA GLU A 27 -0.71 -1.75 6.80
C GLU A 27 0.52 -2.40 7.46
N HIS A 28 1.56 -2.68 6.66
CA HIS A 28 2.83 -3.20 7.19
C HIS A 28 3.48 -2.22 8.16
N HIS A 29 3.51 -0.92 7.84
CA HIS A 29 4.09 0.09 8.75
C HIS A 29 3.27 0.26 10.04
N MET A 30 1.94 0.14 9.97
CA MET A 30 1.08 0.21 11.16
C MET A 30 1.17 -1.06 12.03
N PHE A 31 1.34 -2.24 11.40
CA PHE A 31 1.37 -3.53 12.06
C PHE A 31 2.51 -4.41 11.55
N PRO A 32 3.79 -4.07 11.85
CA PRO A 32 4.96 -4.72 11.24
C PRO A 32 5.13 -6.19 11.61
N MET A 33 4.50 -6.62 12.71
CA MET A 33 4.51 -8.01 13.16
C MET A 33 3.52 -8.91 12.39
N VAL A 34 2.61 -8.34 11.59
CA VAL A 34 1.68 -9.11 10.77
C VAL A 34 2.41 -9.64 9.53
N PRO A 35 2.42 -10.96 9.30
CA PRO A 35 3.15 -11.52 8.18
C PRO A 35 2.51 -11.12 6.84
N TYR A 36 3.34 -11.01 5.81
CA TYR A 36 2.98 -10.43 4.52
C TYR A 36 1.76 -11.10 3.86
N HIS A 37 1.59 -12.42 4.04
CA HIS A 37 0.47 -13.17 3.49
C HIS A 37 -0.87 -12.87 4.17
N ALA A 38 -0.86 -12.28 5.38
CA ALA A 38 -2.05 -11.90 6.14
C ALA A 38 -2.45 -10.42 5.93
N LEU A 39 -1.57 -9.61 5.31
CA LEU A 39 -1.84 -8.20 5.04
C LEU A 39 -3.11 -7.93 4.21
N PRO A 40 -3.49 -8.75 3.21
CA PRO A 40 -4.75 -8.54 2.51
C PRO A 40 -5.97 -8.64 3.44
N LYS A 41 -5.92 -9.55 4.43
CA LYS A 41 -6.98 -9.68 5.43
C LYS A 41 -6.98 -8.49 6.39
N LEU A 42 -5.80 -8.05 6.82
CA LEU A 42 -5.65 -6.86 7.65
C LEU A 42 -6.21 -5.62 6.94
N HIS A 43 -5.89 -5.43 5.65
CA HIS A 43 -6.40 -4.34 4.83
C HIS A 43 -7.92 -4.22 4.93
N GLU A 44 -8.66 -5.33 4.73
CA GLU A 44 -10.12 -5.30 4.81
C GLU A 44 -10.63 -4.96 6.22
N LEU A 45 -9.95 -5.39 7.28
CA LEU A 45 -10.34 -5.11 8.66
C LEU A 45 -10.19 -3.64 9.04
N ILE A 46 -9.11 -2.99 8.59
CA ILE A 46 -8.76 -1.61 8.99
C ILE A 46 -9.00 -0.58 7.89
N LYS A 47 -9.57 -0.98 6.74
CA LYS A 47 -9.73 -0.13 5.55
C LYS A 47 -10.38 1.22 5.84
N HIS A 48 -11.30 1.25 6.80
CA HIS A 48 -12.02 2.45 7.23
C HIS A 48 -11.12 3.50 7.91
N ASP A 49 -9.99 3.08 8.46
CA ASP A 49 -9.00 3.94 9.12
C ASP A 49 -7.81 4.31 8.23
N LEU A 50 -7.79 3.80 6.98
CA LEU A 50 -6.73 4.02 6.00
C LEU A 50 -7.12 5.10 4.98
N PRO A 51 -6.13 5.83 4.44
CA PRO A 51 -6.36 6.67 3.27
C PRO A 51 -6.79 5.80 2.07
N ALA A 52 -7.47 6.43 1.11
CA ALA A 52 -7.88 5.75 -0.12
C ALA A 52 -6.66 5.12 -0.82
N PRO A 53 -6.70 3.81 -1.14
CA PRO A 53 -5.59 3.15 -1.83
C PRO A 53 -5.36 3.73 -3.22
N THR A 54 -4.09 3.80 -3.61
CA THR A 54 -3.71 4.16 -4.97
C THR A 54 -4.17 3.05 -5.93
N PRO A 55 -4.90 3.38 -7.02
CA PRO A 55 -5.58 2.37 -7.84
C PRO A 55 -4.62 1.55 -8.71
N SER A 56 -3.39 2.03 -8.95
CA SER A 56 -2.37 1.31 -9.70
C SER A 56 -0.98 1.87 -9.42
N ILE A 57 0.06 1.08 -9.74
CA ILE A 57 1.47 1.53 -9.69
C ILE A 57 1.67 2.82 -10.51
N LEU A 58 1.07 2.90 -11.70
CA LEU A 58 1.17 4.08 -12.56
C LEU A 58 0.57 5.32 -11.89
N ALA A 59 -0.59 5.19 -11.24
CA ALA A 59 -1.19 6.30 -10.50
C ALA A 59 -0.29 6.78 -9.37
N GLY A 60 0.39 5.86 -8.67
CA GLY A 60 1.35 6.21 -7.63
C GLY A 60 2.56 6.98 -8.17
N TYR A 61 3.12 6.55 -9.30
CA TYR A 61 4.19 7.30 -9.95
C TYR A 61 3.75 8.68 -10.42
N ARG A 62 2.51 8.83 -10.93
CA ARG A 62 1.97 10.14 -11.33
C ARG A 62 1.83 11.12 -10.16
N GLU A 63 1.59 10.62 -8.95
CA GLU A 63 1.58 11.42 -7.72
C GLU A 63 3.01 11.79 -7.29
N MET A 64 3.94 10.83 -7.33
CA MET A 64 5.32 11.04 -6.86
C MET A 64 6.16 11.93 -7.79
N ILE A 65 6.12 11.71 -9.11
CA ILE A 65 7.03 12.36 -10.06
C ILE A 65 6.99 13.90 -9.95
N PRO A 66 5.82 14.56 -9.91
CA PRO A 66 5.78 16.02 -9.73
C PRO A 66 6.39 16.51 -8.42
N ALA A 67 6.35 15.71 -7.34
CA ALA A 67 6.94 16.09 -6.05
C ALA A 67 8.47 16.12 -6.08
N PHE A 68 9.11 15.39 -6.99
CA PHE A 68 10.57 15.42 -7.19
C PHE A 68 11.04 16.51 -8.15
N LEU A 69 10.14 17.01 -9.02
CA LEU A 69 10.45 18.02 -10.03
C LEU A 69 10.24 19.46 -9.53
N ARG A 70 9.87 19.63 -8.26
CA ARG A 70 9.62 20.91 -7.60
C ARG A 70 10.69 21.19 -6.56
#